data_AF-A0AB39Q0B6-F1
#
_entry.id   AF-A0AB39Q0B6-F1
#
_cell.length_a   1.000
_cell.length_b   1.000
_cell.length_c   1.000
_cell.angle_alpha   90.00
_cell.angle_beta   90.00
_cell.angle_gamma   90.00
#
_symmetry.space_group_name_H-M   'P 1'
#
loop_
_entity.id
_entity.type
_entity.pdbx_description
1 polymer ?
#
loop_
_entity_poly.entity_id
_entity_poly.type
_entity_poly.pdbx_seq_one_letter_code
_entity_poly.pdbx_strand_id
1 'polypeptide(L)'
;MSVDRAEGVGRAEEIEGGEEETVTTMTATATATLASTTAVRYYSVAPGVRLNVRRGPGTSYALVRVLPEGARIPIYCQTPGTTVAGPYGTSNIWDNIDDGEFVSDAYVNTGSDGYVRPHCSF
;
A
#
# COMPACT_ATOMS: atom_id res chain seq x y z
N MET A 1 32.93 -45.69 53.46
CA MET A 1 33.44 -44.91 54.61
C MET A 1 34.85 -44.53 54.24
N SER A 2 35.31 -43.31 54.20
CA SER A 2 34.73 -41.99 54.44
C SER A 2 35.83 -41.05 53.94
N VAL A 3 35.42 -39.96 53.28
CA VAL A 3 36.10 -38.65 53.28
C VAL A 3 37.53 -38.63 52.67
N ASP A 4 38.06 -37.59 52.03
CA ASP A 4 37.97 -36.18 52.33
C ASP A 4 38.19 -35.32 51.07
N ARG A 5 37.53 -34.17 51.14
CA ARG A 5 37.70 -32.92 50.41
C ARG A 5 39.07 -32.29 50.72
N ALA A 6 39.78 -31.77 49.72
CA ALA A 6 40.60 -30.56 49.89
C ALA A 6 40.93 -29.92 48.53
N GLU A 7 40.68 -28.62 48.47
CA GLU A 7 40.95 -27.70 47.37
C GLU A 7 42.39 -27.18 47.41
N GLY A 8 42.92 -26.81 46.24
CA GLY A 8 43.44 -25.46 46.06
C GLY A 8 44.93 -25.27 45.77
N VAL A 9 45.17 -24.15 45.07
CA VAL A 9 46.44 -23.42 44.81
C VAL A 9 47.17 -23.90 43.55
N GLY A 10 47.17 -23.19 42.41
CA GLY A 10 47.72 -21.83 42.15
C GLY A 10 48.92 -22.04 41.19
N ARG A 11 49.35 -21.20 40.24
CA ARG A 11 49.08 -19.85 39.75
C ARG A 11 49.93 -19.69 38.46
N ALA A 12 49.43 -18.95 37.46
CA ALA A 12 50.11 -18.35 36.28
C ALA A 12 50.71 -19.34 35.24
N GLU A 13 50.67 -19.11 33.93
CA GLU A 13 51.02 -17.90 33.17
C GLU A 13 50.13 -17.68 31.91
N GLU A 14 50.00 -16.42 31.51
CA GLU A 14 49.42 -15.95 30.24
C GLU A 14 50.25 -16.39 29.03
N ILE A 15 49.58 -16.82 27.96
CA ILE A 15 50.02 -16.53 26.60
C ILE A 15 48.82 -16.08 25.76
N GLU A 16 49.01 -14.95 25.11
CA GLU A 16 48.08 -14.25 24.23
C GLU A 16 47.69 -15.05 22.99
N GLY A 17 46.47 -14.78 22.51
CA GLY A 17 46.22 -14.59 21.08
C GLY A 17 45.53 -15.74 20.35
N GLY A 18 44.28 -15.49 19.93
CA GLY A 18 43.65 -16.27 18.86
C GLY A 18 42.14 -16.35 18.94
N GLU A 19 41.47 -15.23 18.65
CA GLU A 19 40.12 -15.09 18.08
C GLU A 19 39.10 -16.22 18.38
N GLU A 20 38.38 -16.08 19.50
CA GLU A 20 37.15 -16.84 19.73
C GLU A 20 35.97 -16.05 19.15
N GLU A 21 35.38 -16.63 18.10
CA GLU A 21 34.18 -16.16 17.42
C GLU A 21 33.06 -16.01 18.46
N THR A 22 32.84 -14.78 18.90
CA THR A 22 31.77 -14.45 19.84
C THR A 22 30.43 -14.90 19.24
N VAL A 23 29.85 -15.96 19.80
CA VAL A 23 28.46 -16.35 19.53
C VAL A 23 27.58 -15.30 20.19
N THR A 24 27.38 -14.19 19.47
CA THR A 24 26.38 -13.18 19.80
C THR A 24 25.02 -13.82 19.57
N THR A 25 24.32 -14.13 20.65
CA THR A 25 22.93 -14.54 20.64
C THR A 25 22.10 -13.46 19.95
N MET A 26 21.82 -13.63 18.65
CA MET A 26 20.91 -12.78 17.91
C MET A 26 19.47 -13.18 18.26
N THR A 27 18.90 -12.54 19.27
CA THR A 27 17.44 -12.49 19.43
C THR A 27 16.85 -11.69 18.26
N ALA A 28 16.60 -12.38 17.15
CA ALA A 28 15.90 -11.82 16.00
C ALA A 28 14.41 -11.70 16.34
N THR A 29 14.00 -10.51 16.79
CA THR A 29 12.59 -10.15 16.86
C THR A 29 12.09 -9.97 15.42
N ALA A 30 11.56 -11.03 14.82
CA ALA A 30 10.94 -10.97 13.51
C ALA A 30 9.57 -10.27 13.62
N THR A 31 9.53 -8.97 13.36
CA THR A 31 8.28 -8.24 13.11
C THR A 31 7.73 -8.68 11.76
N ALA A 32 6.75 -9.59 11.77
CA ALA A 32 6.01 -9.94 10.58
C ALA A 32 5.10 -8.77 10.19
N THR A 33 5.49 -8.02 9.16
CA THR A 33 4.59 -7.07 8.49
C THR A 33 3.52 -7.85 7.75
N LEU A 34 2.29 -7.80 8.27
CA LEU A 34 1.13 -8.32 7.57
C LEU A 34 0.86 -7.42 6.36
N ALA A 35 1.05 -7.97 5.15
CA ALA A 35 0.63 -7.30 3.93
C ALA A 35 -0.90 -7.20 3.92
N SER A 36 -1.42 -5.98 4.02
CA SER A 36 -2.86 -5.72 3.87
C SER A 36 -3.22 -5.83 2.39
N THR A 37 -3.86 -6.93 2.02
CA THR A 37 -4.41 -7.08 0.66
C THR A 37 -5.69 -6.26 0.57
N THR A 38 -5.59 -5.07 -0.03
CA THR A 38 -6.80 -4.32 -0.37
C THR A 38 -7.56 -5.08 -1.44
N ALA A 39 -8.73 -5.61 -1.09
CA ALA A 39 -9.61 -6.24 -2.05
C ALA A 39 -10.02 -5.22 -3.13
N VAL A 40 -9.80 -5.57 -4.40
CA VAL A 40 -10.24 -4.76 -5.53
C VAL A 40 -11.77 -4.74 -5.55
N ARG A 41 -12.36 -3.55 -5.42
CA ARG A 41 -13.80 -3.33 -5.55
C ARG A 41 -14.13 -2.71 -6.90
N TYR A 42 -15.23 -3.18 -7.47
CA TYR A 42 -15.76 -2.71 -8.75
C TYR A 42 -16.98 -1.84 -8.55
N TYR A 43 -16.96 -0.67 -9.17
CA TYR A 43 -18.01 0.34 -9.11
C TYR A 43 -18.61 0.54 -10.49
N SER A 44 -19.90 0.88 -10.53
CA SER A 44 -20.61 1.10 -11.79
C SER A 44 -20.39 2.53 -12.26
N VAL A 45 -20.10 2.70 -13.55
CA VAL A 45 -20.21 4.00 -14.22
C VAL A 45 -21.69 4.38 -14.33
N ALA A 46 -21.97 5.68 -14.33
CA ALA A 46 -23.32 6.23 -14.51
C ALA A 46 -24.02 5.61 -15.74
N PRO A 47 -25.29 5.18 -15.61
CA PRO A 47 -26.06 4.61 -16.73
C PRO A 47 -26.15 5.57 -17.91
N GLY A 48 -26.06 5.05 -19.14
CA GLY A 48 -26.17 5.85 -20.37
C GLY A 48 -24.99 6.79 -20.64
N VAL A 49 -23.88 6.68 -19.91
CA VAL A 49 -22.68 7.50 -20.11
C VAL A 49 -21.54 6.66 -20.69
N ARG A 50 -20.91 7.20 -21.73
CA ARG A 50 -19.56 6.82 -22.16
C ARG A 50 -18.54 7.68 -21.43
N LEU A 51 -17.69 7.09 -20.61
CA LEU A 51 -16.83 7.83 -19.68
C LEU A 51 -15.40 7.96 -20.19
N ASN A 52 -14.89 9.19 -20.23
CA ASN A 52 -13.52 9.48 -20.65
C ASN A 52 -12.50 9.08 -19.59
N VAL A 53 -11.50 8.30 -20.00
CA VAL A 53 -10.32 7.96 -19.19
C VAL A 53 -9.17 8.86 -19.60
N ARG A 54 -8.46 9.42 -18.62
CA ARG A 54 -7.41 10.43 -18.83
C ARG A 54 -6.08 10.00 -18.23
N ARG A 55 -4.97 10.55 -18.74
CA ARG A 55 -3.60 10.33 -18.25
C ARG A 55 -3.26 11.02 -16.92
N GLY A 56 -4.25 11.60 -16.24
CA GLY A 56 -4.03 12.27 -14.97
C GLY A 56 -5.33 12.82 -14.37
N PRO A 57 -5.28 13.29 -13.12
CA PRO A 57 -6.44 13.75 -12.38
C PRO A 57 -6.86 15.17 -12.80
N GLY A 58 -7.46 15.29 -13.97
CA GLY A 58 -7.93 16.58 -14.47
C GLY A 58 -8.38 16.56 -15.93
N THR A 59 -9.21 17.52 -16.30
CA THR A 59 -9.75 17.64 -17.66
C THR A 59 -8.75 18.15 -18.68
N SER A 60 -7.63 18.73 -18.22
CA SER A 60 -6.49 19.14 -19.06
C SER A 60 -5.60 17.98 -19.50
N TYR A 61 -5.67 16.82 -18.83
CA TYR A 61 -4.90 15.64 -19.22
C TYR A 61 -5.49 14.97 -20.46
N ALA A 62 -4.61 14.43 -21.30
CA ALA A 62 -4.97 13.75 -22.54
C ALA A 62 -5.93 12.58 -22.29
N LEU A 63 -6.89 12.42 -23.21
CA LEU A 63 -7.79 11.27 -23.22
C LEU A 63 -7.04 10.04 -23.73
N VAL A 64 -7.16 8.94 -23.00
CA VAL A 64 -6.53 7.66 -23.31
C VAL A 64 -7.49 6.74 -24.03
N ARG A 65 -8.71 6.63 -23.49
CA ARG A 65 -9.78 5.78 -24.00
C ARG A 65 -11.11 6.25 -23.46
N VAL A 66 -12.18 5.67 -23.98
CA VAL A 66 -13.55 5.90 -23.54
C VAL A 66 -14.14 4.57 -23.09
N LEU A 67 -14.62 4.53 -21.85
CA LEU A 67 -15.36 3.39 -21.32
C LEU A 67 -16.74 3.32 -21.99
N PRO A 68 -17.22 2.11 -22.34
CA PRO A 68 -18.57 1.94 -22.86
C PRO A 68 -19.62 2.18 -21.75
N GLU A 69 -20.86 2.38 -22.17
CA GLU A 69 -21.99 2.43 -21.24
C GLU A 69 -22.12 1.12 -20.45
N GLY A 70 -22.56 1.22 -19.19
CA GLY A 70 -22.70 0.06 -18.30
C GLY A 70 -21.37 -0.52 -17.82
N ALA A 71 -20.24 0.15 -18.08
CA ALA A 71 -18.95 -0.28 -17.59
C ALA A 71 -18.91 -0.38 -16.05
N ARG A 72 -18.16 -1.37 -15.57
CA ARG A 72 -17.77 -1.50 -14.16
C ARG A 72 -16.25 -1.42 -14.08
N ILE A 73 -15.75 -0.57 -13.20
CA ILE A 73 -14.31 -0.28 -13.09
C ILE A 73 -13.78 -0.63 -11.71
N PRO A 74 -12.54 -1.13 -11.61
CA PRO A 74 -11.83 -1.10 -10.34
C PRO A 74 -11.47 0.36 -10.02
N ILE A 75 -11.45 0.69 -8.73
CA ILE A 75 -10.76 1.89 -8.24
C ILE A 75 -9.59 1.39 -7.41
N TYR A 76 -8.36 1.76 -7.74
CA TYR A 76 -7.18 1.34 -6.97
C TYR A 76 -6.88 2.33 -5.85
N CYS A 77 -6.87 3.61 -6.19
CA CYS A 77 -6.67 4.73 -5.29
C CYS A 77 -7.42 5.96 -5.83
N GLN A 78 -7.51 7.00 -5.00
CA GLN A 78 -8.18 8.26 -5.33
C GLN A 78 -7.27 9.45 -5.06
N THR A 79 -7.41 10.51 -5.86
CA THR A 79 -6.58 11.71 -5.77
C THR A 79 -7.40 12.96 -6.07
N PRO A 80 -7.08 14.13 -5.49
CA PRO A 80 -7.68 15.38 -5.92
C PRO A 80 -7.23 15.74 -7.36
N GLY A 81 -8.08 16.50 -8.06
CA GLY A 81 -7.82 17.00 -9.41
C GLY A 81 -8.77 18.13 -9.80
N THR A 82 -8.93 18.37 -11.11
CA THR A 82 -9.89 19.38 -11.60
C THR A 82 -11.32 19.02 -11.19
N THR A 83 -12.09 20.00 -10.72
CA THR A 83 -13.52 19.83 -10.39
C THR A 83 -14.36 19.54 -11.64
N VAL A 84 -15.21 18.53 -11.55
CA VAL A 84 -16.10 18.09 -12.63
C VAL A 84 -17.50 17.89 -12.07
N ALA A 85 -18.51 18.38 -12.81
CA ALA A 85 -19.91 18.08 -12.54
C ALA A 85 -20.35 16.86 -13.38
N GLY A 86 -21.07 15.94 -12.75
CA GLY A 86 -21.53 14.70 -13.37
C GLY A 86 -22.84 14.18 -12.75
N PRO A 87 -23.30 12.98 -13.18
CA PRO A 87 -24.55 12.39 -12.74
C PRO A 87 -24.67 12.18 -11.23
N TYR A 88 -23.56 12.03 -10.52
CA TYR A 88 -23.52 11.83 -9.07
C TYR A 88 -23.11 13.09 -8.28
N GLY A 89 -23.18 14.27 -8.92
CA GLY A 89 -22.88 15.55 -8.28
C GLY A 89 -21.61 16.20 -8.82
N THR A 90 -21.06 17.14 -8.05
CA THR A 90 -19.81 17.84 -8.40
C THR A 90 -18.70 17.35 -7.50
N SER A 91 -17.63 16.82 -8.09
CA SER A 91 -16.50 16.24 -7.35
C SER A 91 -15.17 16.76 -7.90
N ASN A 92 -14.20 16.94 -7.01
CA ASN A 92 -12.80 17.15 -7.36
C ASN A 92 -11.96 15.88 -7.16
N ILE A 93 -12.61 14.74 -6.88
CA ILE A 93 -11.97 13.44 -6.71
C ILE A 93 -11.84 12.75 -8.08
N TRP A 94 -10.69 12.15 -8.31
CA TRP A 94 -10.37 11.35 -9.48
C TRP A 94 -9.98 9.95 -9.05
N ASP A 95 -10.61 8.97 -9.70
CA ASP A 95 -10.40 7.55 -9.46
C ASP A 95 -9.30 7.04 -10.37
N ASN A 96 -8.24 6.48 -9.78
CA ASN A 96 -7.26 5.72 -10.54
C ASN A 96 -7.83 4.32 -10.84
N ILE A 97 -7.96 3.98 -12.12
CA ILE A 97 -8.58 2.74 -12.60
C ILE A 97 -7.61 1.80 -13.31
N ASP A 98 -6.39 2.26 -13.55
CA ASP A 98 -5.23 1.51 -14.07
C ASP A 98 -3.97 2.38 -13.93
N ASP A 99 -2.81 1.88 -14.34
CA ASP A 99 -1.53 2.58 -14.30
C ASP A 99 -1.58 3.96 -15.00
N GLY A 100 -1.65 5.03 -14.21
CA GLY A 100 -1.80 6.40 -14.70
C GLY A 100 -3.12 6.71 -15.41
N GLU A 101 -4.15 5.86 -15.28
CA GLU A 101 -5.46 6.07 -15.90
C GLU A 101 -6.49 6.53 -14.88
N PHE A 102 -7.13 7.66 -15.16
CA PHE A 102 -8.04 8.31 -14.24
C PHE A 102 -9.40 8.62 -14.86
N VAL A 103 -10.45 8.47 -14.06
CA VAL A 103 -11.80 8.97 -14.38
C VAL A 103 -12.28 9.89 -13.25
N SER A 104 -13.25 10.75 -13.56
CA SER A 104 -13.85 11.60 -12.53
C SER A 104 -14.85 10.79 -11.71
N ASP A 105 -14.73 10.88 -10.38
CA ASP A 105 -15.61 10.24 -9.40
C ASP A 105 -17.08 10.72 -9.55
N ALA A 106 -17.31 11.93 -10.09
CA ALA A 106 -18.63 12.45 -10.40
C ALA A 106 -19.48 11.59 -11.38
N TYR A 107 -18.83 10.61 -12.05
CA TYR A 107 -19.46 9.67 -12.98
C TYR A 107 -19.48 8.22 -12.48
N VAL A 108 -18.97 7.95 -11.27
CA VAL A 108 -18.83 6.60 -10.72
C VAL A 108 -19.70 6.47 -9.48
N ASN A 109 -20.53 5.43 -9.41
CA ASN A 109 -21.40 5.19 -8.26
C ASN A 109 -20.59 4.54 -7.12
N THR A 110 -19.93 5.38 -6.32
CA THR A 110 -19.15 4.98 -5.14
C THR A 110 -19.99 4.96 -3.86
N GLY A 111 -21.11 5.68 -3.84
CA GLY A 111 -22.01 5.83 -2.68
C GLY A 111 -21.55 6.86 -1.65
N SER A 112 -20.60 7.73 -1.99
CA SER A 112 -20.01 8.74 -1.10
C SER A 112 -19.55 9.96 -1.91
N ASP A 113 -19.68 11.16 -1.34
CA ASP A 113 -19.12 12.40 -1.91
C ASP A 113 -17.62 12.59 -1.56
N GLY A 114 -17.08 11.70 -0.71
CA GLY A 114 -15.68 11.66 -0.30
C GLY A 114 -14.97 10.37 -0.70
N TYR A 115 -13.69 10.28 -0.33
CA TYR A 115 -12.82 9.15 -0.62
C TYR A 115 -13.39 7.82 -0.09
N VAL A 116 -13.56 6.83 -0.98
CA VAL A 116 -13.97 5.45 -0.66
C VAL A 116 -12.81 4.46 -0.76
N ARG A 117 -11.69 4.88 -1.36
CA ARG A 117 -10.45 4.12 -1.50
C ARG A 117 -9.26 4.93 -0.99
N PRO A 118 -8.11 4.28 -0.70
CA PRO A 118 -6.92 4.97 -0.23
C PRO A 118 -6.48 6.08 -1.18
N HIS A 119 -5.79 7.08 -0.64
CA HIS A 119 -5.14 8.09 -1.46
C HIS A 119 -4.05 7.47 -2.33
N CYS A 120 -3.90 8.00 -3.53
CA CYS A 120 -2.79 7.60 -4.39
C CYS A 120 -1.44 8.05 -3.80
N SER A 121 -0.41 7.23 -3.99
CA SER A 121 0.93 7.41 -3.39
C SER A 121 2.03 7.70 -4.42
N PHE A 122 1.67 8.15 -5.62
CA PHE A 122 2.61 8.47 -6.70
C PHE A 122 3.20 9.88 -6.57
#